data_AF-A0A8I3A8F8-F1
#
_entry.id   AF-A0A8I3A8F8-F1
#
_cell.length_a   1.000
_cell.length_b   1.000
_cell.length_c   1.000
_cell.angle_alpha   90.00
_cell.angle_beta   90.00
_cell.angle_gamma   90.00
#
_symmetry.space_group_name_H-M   'P 1'
#
loop_
_entity.id
_entity.type
_entity.pdbx_description
1 polymer ?
#
loop_
_entity_poly.entity_id
_entity_poly.type
_entity_poly.pdbx_seq_one_letter_code
_entity_poly.pdbx_strand_id
1 'polypeptide(L)'
;MDLASFRAHYANNGGSVECVVVLSYWTRKGADRADSRNQLNFFTNSQDNPADQIFIFFSDEKSVGVKTMRKLLGILEEKSIQRGIIIFPGNMTPSARKVIAAMSQQYRLEEFSEADLLVNITHHTLVPLHEVLTPEQKKDLLQK
;
A
#
# COMPACT_ATOMS: atom_id res chain seq x y z
N MET A 1 -24.60 13.02 -2.71
CA MET A 1 -23.88 14.09 -3.40
C MET A 1 -24.19 13.99 -4.88
N ASP A 2 -24.60 15.08 -5.52
CA ASP A 2 -24.88 15.06 -6.96
C ASP A 2 -23.57 15.09 -7.79
N LEU A 3 -23.67 14.60 -9.02
CA LEU A 3 -22.56 14.47 -9.98
C LEU A 3 -21.91 15.80 -10.39
N ALA A 4 -22.63 16.92 -10.33
CA ALA A 4 -22.13 18.26 -10.64
C ALA A 4 -21.27 18.80 -9.49
N SER A 5 -21.72 18.60 -8.25
CA SER A 5 -20.96 18.97 -7.04
C SER A 5 -19.63 18.19 -6.93
N PHE A 6 -19.63 16.91 -7.37
CA PHE A 6 -18.43 16.07 -7.41
C PHE A 6 -17.45 16.48 -8.53
N ARG A 7 -17.95 16.88 -9.71
CA ARG A 7 -17.09 17.39 -10.80
C ARG A 7 -16.42 18.72 -10.48
N ALA A 8 -17.11 19.64 -9.79
CA ALA A 8 -16.57 20.96 -9.47
C ALA A 8 -15.37 20.89 -8.50
N HIS A 9 -15.35 19.92 -7.59
CA HIS A 9 -14.26 19.77 -6.62
C HIS A 9 -13.11 18.88 -7.09
N TYR A 10 -13.35 17.98 -8.07
CA TYR A 10 -12.40 16.92 -8.43
C TYR A 10 -12.05 16.83 -9.92
N ALA A 11 -12.51 17.74 -10.78
CA ALA A 11 -12.15 17.77 -12.20
C ALA A 11 -11.29 19.00 -12.55
N ASN A 12 -10.10 18.76 -13.12
CA ASN A 12 -9.39 19.77 -13.90
C ASN A 12 -10.08 19.93 -15.28
N ASN A 13 -9.74 20.97 -16.07
CA ASN A 13 -10.40 21.41 -17.32
C ASN A 13 -10.69 20.34 -18.42
N GLY A 14 -10.30 19.08 -18.22
CA GLY A 14 -10.57 17.92 -19.08
C GLY A 14 -11.47 16.82 -18.49
N GLY A 15 -12.09 17.01 -17.31
CA GLY A 15 -13.25 16.19 -16.90
C GLY A 15 -13.00 14.78 -16.36
N SER A 16 -11.84 14.48 -15.75
CA SER A 16 -11.63 13.20 -15.03
C SER A 16 -11.56 13.43 -13.50
N VAL A 17 -12.16 12.51 -12.73
CA VAL A 17 -12.43 12.60 -11.28
C VAL A 17 -11.47 11.70 -10.49
N GLU A 18 -10.91 12.21 -9.39
CA GLU A 18 -9.93 11.51 -8.55
C GLU A 18 -10.47 11.07 -7.19
N CYS A 19 -10.19 9.81 -6.82
CA CYS A 19 -10.59 9.20 -5.55
C CYS A 19 -9.38 8.88 -4.63
N VAL A 20 -9.17 9.81 -3.70
CA VAL A 20 -8.87 9.73 -2.24
C VAL A 20 -7.71 8.84 -1.70
N VAL A 21 -6.77 9.58 -1.08
CA VAL A 21 -5.58 9.34 -0.23
C VAL A 21 -4.32 8.77 -0.87
N VAL A 22 -4.32 7.57 -1.45
CA VAL A 22 -3.10 7.05 -2.11
C VAL A 22 -2.89 7.72 -3.48
N LEU A 23 -3.99 7.97 -4.21
CA LEU A 23 -3.95 8.69 -5.49
C LEU A 23 -3.64 10.18 -5.34
N SER A 24 -4.09 10.84 -4.26
CA SER A 24 -3.85 12.28 -4.07
C SER A 24 -2.37 12.66 -3.87
N TYR A 25 -1.51 11.71 -3.48
CA TYR A 25 -0.06 11.91 -3.50
C TYR A 25 0.55 11.68 -4.89
N TRP A 26 -0.06 10.82 -5.70
CA TRP A 26 0.40 10.47 -7.05
C TRP A 26 0.07 11.56 -8.08
N THR A 27 -1.11 12.15 -8.03
CA THR A 27 -1.57 13.18 -8.99
C THR A 27 -1.15 14.60 -8.67
N ARG A 28 -0.65 14.88 -7.45
CA ARG A 28 -0.05 16.18 -7.16
C ARG A 28 1.34 16.36 -7.79
N LYS A 29 1.95 15.27 -8.28
CA LYS A 29 3.27 15.25 -8.94
C LYS A 29 3.20 14.65 -10.35
N GLY A 30 2.25 15.10 -11.16
CA GLY A 30 2.15 14.71 -12.56
C GLY A 30 2.39 15.87 -13.53
N ALA A 31 3.63 16.34 -13.68
CA ALA A 31 4.07 17.04 -14.89
C ALA A 31 5.62 17.13 -14.96
N ASP A 32 6.20 16.42 -15.93
CA ASP A 32 7.49 16.74 -16.58
C ASP A 32 8.83 16.44 -15.88
N ARG A 33 8.95 15.44 -15.01
CA ARG A 33 10.27 14.92 -14.65
C ARG A 33 10.26 13.40 -14.59
N ALA A 34 11.36 12.79 -15.04
CA ALA A 34 11.70 11.41 -14.72
C ALA A 34 11.86 11.28 -13.19
N ASP A 35 10.75 11.28 -12.46
CA ASP A 35 10.71 11.28 -11.01
C ASP A 35 10.88 9.84 -10.51
N SER A 36 12.04 9.59 -9.90
CA SER A 36 12.45 8.29 -9.38
C SER A 36 11.38 7.69 -8.47
N ARG A 37 10.94 6.42 -8.66
CA ARG A 37 9.87 5.82 -7.84
C ARG A 37 10.24 5.75 -6.36
N ASN A 38 11.51 5.86 -6.02
CA ASN A 38 11.96 6.06 -4.64
C ASN A 38 11.33 7.27 -3.93
N GLN A 39 10.86 8.30 -4.66
CA GLN A 39 10.13 9.44 -4.08
C GLN A 39 8.69 9.11 -3.67
N LEU A 40 8.16 7.97 -4.12
CA LEU A 40 6.83 7.47 -3.75
C LEU A 40 6.86 6.65 -2.45
N ASN A 41 8.05 6.42 -1.87
CA ASN A 41 8.16 5.71 -0.60
C ASN A 41 7.69 6.62 0.54
N PHE A 42 6.71 6.15 1.31
CA PHE A 42 6.20 6.90 2.45
C PHE A 42 5.85 5.96 3.62
N PHE A 43 5.72 6.56 4.80
CA PHE A 43 5.29 5.89 6.02
C PHE A 43 3.90 6.40 6.37
N THR A 44 3.08 5.52 6.92
CA THR A 44 1.78 5.88 7.49
C THR A 44 1.64 5.27 8.86
N ASN A 45 0.92 5.96 9.75
CA ASN A 45 0.63 5.47 11.09
C ASN A 45 -0.81 4.98 11.14
N SER A 46 -1.07 3.99 11.97
CA SER A 46 -2.43 3.57 12.27
C SER A 46 -3.19 4.67 13.01
N GLN A 47 -4.48 4.79 12.73
CA GLN A 47 -5.37 5.73 13.41
C GLN A 47 -5.60 5.33 14.88
N ASP A 48 -5.66 4.02 15.13
CA ASP A 48 -5.97 3.47 16.46
C ASP A 48 -4.73 3.37 17.35
N ASN A 49 -3.55 3.18 16.75
CA ASN A 49 -2.30 3.06 17.47
C ASN A 49 -1.14 3.79 16.75
N PRO A 50 -0.69 4.95 17.25
CA PRO A 50 0.40 5.71 16.62
C PRO A 50 1.77 5.03 16.71
N ALA A 51 1.94 4.04 17.60
CA ALA A 51 3.14 3.20 17.63
C ALA A 51 3.16 2.18 16.49
N ASP A 52 2.01 1.95 15.85
CA ASP A 52 1.91 1.07 14.71
C ASP A 52 2.11 1.85 13.41
N GLN A 53 3.25 1.63 12.78
CA GLN A 53 3.63 2.27 11.53
C GLN A 53 3.74 1.23 10.42
N ILE A 54 3.40 1.65 9.21
CA ILE A 54 3.53 0.85 8.00
C ILE A 54 4.43 1.62 7.04
N PHE A 55 5.45 0.94 6.53
CA PHE A 55 6.28 1.47 5.47
C PHE A 55 5.86 0.92 4.12
N ILE A 56 5.62 1.82 3.15
CA ILE A 56 5.28 1.46 1.78
C ILE A 56 6.49 1.75 0.89
N PHE A 57 6.98 0.69 0.24
CA PHE A 57 8.17 0.72 -0.60
C PHE A 57 7.83 0.39 -2.06
N PHE A 58 8.00 1.37 -2.93
CA PHE A 58 7.91 1.25 -4.38
C PHE A 58 9.27 0.89 -4.97
N SER A 59 9.34 -0.29 -5.56
CA SER A 59 10.53 -0.75 -6.27
C SER A 59 10.60 -0.15 -7.68
N ASP A 60 11.76 0.40 -8.03
CA ASP A 60 12.11 0.78 -9.42
C ASP A 60 12.47 -0.43 -10.30
N GLU A 61 12.81 -1.56 -9.67
CA GLU A 61 13.26 -2.75 -10.38
C GLU A 61 12.08 -3.56 -10.95
N LYS A 62 12.13 -3.88 -12.24
CA LYS A 62 11.17 -4.80 -12.90
C LYS A 62 11.17 -6.20 -12.29
N SER A 63 12.33 -6.65 -11.82
CA SER A 63 12.48 -7.94 -11.16
C SER A 63 13.12 -7.70 -9.80
N VAL A 64 12.34 -7.87 -8.74
CA VAL A 64 12.83 -7.56 -7.40
C VAL A 64 13.65 -8.73 -6.88
N GLY A 65 14.91 -8.45 -6.57
CA GLY A 65 15.87 -9.42 -6.05
C GLY A 65 16.01 -9.40 -4.52
N VAL A 66 16.85 -10.30 -4.02
CA VAL A 66 17.23 -10.37 -2.59
C VAL A 66 17.91 -9.08 -2.12
N LYS A 67 18.65 -8.40 -3.02
CA LYS A 67 19.33 -7.12 -2.71
C LYS A 67 18.34 -6.04 -2.27
N THR A 68 17.27 -5.86 -3.03
CA THR A 68 16.22 -4.86 -2.77
C THR A 68 15.43 -5.21 -1.51
N MET A 69 15.19 -6.49 -1.27
CA MET A 69 14.57 -6.95 -0.02
C MET A 69 15.44 -6.65 1.22
N ARG A 70 16.76 -6.85 1.14
CA ARG A 70 17.68 -6.50 2.23
C ARG A 70 17.70 -4.99 2.49
N LYS A 71 17.61 -4.17 1.43
CA LYS A 71 17.49 -2.71 1.57
C LYS A 71 16.21 -2.33 2.31
N LEU A 72 15.07 -2.94 1.96
CA LEU A 72 13.80 -2.72 2.64
C LEU A 72 13.90 -3.10 4.13
N LEU A 73 14.43 -4.29 4.43
CA LEU A 73 14.63 -4.75 5.82
C LEU A 73 15.53 -3.81 6.62
N GLY A 74 16.61 -3.28 6.02
CA GLY A 74 17.48 -2.31 6.70
C GLY A 74 16.75 -1.02 7.07
N ILE A 75 15.87 -0.51 6.20
CA ILE A 75 15.05 0.69 6.50
C ILE A 75 14.05 0.40 7.62
N LEU A 76 13.43 -0.79 7.61
CA LEU A 76 12.49 -1.21 8.66
C LEU A 76 13.18 -1.34 10.02
N GLU A 77 14.39 -1.93 10.04
CA GLU A 77 15.19 -2.07 11.24
C GLU A 77 15.65 -0.71 11.79
N GLU A 78 16.17 0.17 10.93
CA GLU A 78 16.61 1.52 11.30
C GLU A 78 15.49 2.36 11.92
N LYS A 79 14.28 2.24 11.39
CA LYS A 79 13.11 3.00 11.87
C LYS A 79 12.28 2.24 12.91
N SER A 80 12.68 1.03 13.28
CA SER A 80 11.97 0.15 14.21
C SER A 80 10.50 -0.09 13.80
N ILE A 81 10.27 -0.34 12.51
CA ILE A 81 8.95 -0.58 11.94
C ILE A 81 8.76 -2.08 11.68
N GLN A 82 7.65 -2.64 12.16
CA GLN A 82 7.39 -4.07 12.06
C GLN A 82 6.60 -4.46 10.80
N ARG A 83 5.91 -3.50 10.17
CA ARG A 83 5.05 -3.71 9.00
C ARG A 83 5.60 -3.02 7.75
N GLY A 84 5.71 -3.78 6.67
CA GLY A 84 6.18 -3.29 5.39
C GLY A 84 5.36 -3.81 4.22
N ILE A 85 5.10 -2.95 3.24
CA ILE A 85 4.44 -3.30 1.99
C ILE A 85 5.42 -2.99 0.85
N ILE A 86 5.67 -3.97 -0.01
CA ILE A 86 6.48 -3.78 -1.23
C ILE A 86 5.61 -3.84 -2.47
N ILE A 87 5.75 -2.83 -3.33
CA ILE A 87 5.04 -2.70 -4.61
C ILE A 87 6.06 -2.78 -5.73
N PHE A 88 5.79 -3.61 -6.75
CA PHE A 88 6.71 -3.81 -7.86
C PHE A 88 6.02 -3.90 -9.23
N PRO A 89 6.63 -3.34 -10.31
CA PRO A 89 6.02 -3.29 -11.65
C PRO A 89 6.01 -4.63 -12.40
N GLY A 90 6.95 -5.53 -12.09
CA GLY A 90 7.10 -6.80 -12.81
C GLY A 90 6.93 -8.00 -11.89
N ASN A 91 7.99 -8.78 -11.71
CA ASN A 91 7.93 -10.04 -10.97
C ASN A 91 8.81 -10.04 -9.73
N MET A 92 8.36 -10.75 -8.70
CA MET A 92 9.13 -11.03 -7.50
C MET A 92 9.94 -12.31 -7.70
N THR A 93 11.26 -12.26 -7.49
CA THR A 93 12.10 -13.48 -7.62
C THR A 93 11.80 -14.48 -6.50
N PRO A 94 11.81 -15.81 -6.78
CA PRO A 94 11.54 -16.83 -5.75
C PRO A 94 12.50 -16.75 -4.56
N SER A 95 13.76 -16.38 -4.80
CA SER A 95 14.77 -16.21 -3.74
C SER A 95 14.40 -15.09 -2.77
N ALA A 96 13.76 -14.03 -3.25
CA ALA A 96 13.37 -12.92 -2.39
C ALA A 96 12.04 -13.19 -1.67
N ARG A 97 11.11 -13.95 -2.26
CA ARG A 97 9.96 -14.52 -1.53
C ARG A 97 10.38 -15.41 -0.36
N LYS A 98 11.45 -16.20 -0.52
CA LYS A 98 12.01 -16.98 0.60
C LYS A 98 12.48 -16.11 1.75
N VAL A 99 13.01 -14.91 1.48
CA VAL A 99 13.41 -13.96 2.52
C VAL A 99 12.21 -13.41 3.26
N ILE A 100 11.13 -13.06 2.54
CA ILE A 100 9.85 -12.65 3.17
C ILE A 100 9.34 -13.74 4.10
N ALA A 101 9.29 -14.99 3.63
CA ALA A 101 8.84 -16.12 4.44
C ALA A 101 9.74 -16.36 5.66
N ALA A 102 11.08 -16.28 5.50
CA ALA A 102 12.03 -16.46 6.59
C ALA A 102 11.91 -15.37 7.68
N MET A 103 11.59 -14.14 7.27
CA MET A 103 11.45 -13.00 8.19
C MET A 103 10.03 -12.80 8.70
N SER A 104 9.06 -13.63 8.27
CA SER A 104 7.64 -13.51 8.63
C SER A 104 7.34 -13.58 10.13
N GLN A 105 8.22 -14.20 10.91
CA GLN A 105 8.10 -14.26 12.38
C GLN A 105 8.45 -12.93 13.06
N GLN A 106 9.33 -12.13 12.46
CA GLN A 106 9.83 -10.87 13.03
C GLN A 106 9.18 -9.66 12.38
N TYR A 107 8.97 -9.70 11.07
CA TYR A 107 8.40 -8.61 10.28
C TYR A 107 7.19 -9.12 9.50
N ARG A 108 6.13 -8.31 9.48
CA ARG A 108 4.97 -8.54 8.61
C ARG A 108 5.20 -7.82 7.29
N LEU A 109 5.68 -8.57 6.30
CA LEU A 109 5.94 -8.08 4.96
C LEU A 109 4.87 -8.58 3.98
N GLU A 110 4.29 -7.66 3.22
CA GLU A 110 3.27 -7.96 2.21
C GLU A 110 3.77 -7.51 0.83
N GLU A 111 3.54 -8.34 -0.19
CA GLU A 111 3.98 -8.07 -1.56
C GLU A 111 2.77 -7.83 -2.48
N PHE A 112 2.84 -6.78 -3.30
CA PHE A 112 1.80 -6.46 -4.28
C PHE A 112 2.43 -6.16 -5.64
N SER A 113 1.86 -6.72 -6.70
CA SER A 113 2.18 -6.27 -8.05
C SER A 113 1.49 -4.94 -8.31
N GLU A 114 2.17 -4.03 -9.00
CA GLU A 114 1.57 -2.76 -9.45
C GLU A 114 0.35 -3.01 -10.34
N ALA A 115 0.36 -4.10 -11.12
CA ALA A 115 -0.76 -4.50 -11.96
C ALA A 115 -2.03 -4.82 -11.14
N ASP A 116 -1.87 -5.41 -9.96
CA ASP A 116 -3.01 -5.77 -9.08
C ASP A 116 -3.61 -4.52 -8.40
N LEU A 117 -2.82 -3.46 -8.24
CA LEU A 117 -3.23 -2.21 -7.61
C LEU A 117 -3.87 -1.21 -8.58
N LEU A 118 -3.86 -1.49 -9.89
CA LEU A 118 -4.47 -0.63 -10.91
C LEU A 118 -5.98 -0.47 -10.72
N VAL A 119 -6.65 -1.50 -10.22
CA VAL A 119 -8.09 -1.51 -9.97
C VAL A 119 -8.34 -1.96 -8.54
N ASN A 120 -9.01 -1.11 -7.75
CA ASN A 120 -9.41 -1.51 -6.42
C ASN A 120 -10.61 -2.47 -6.49
N ILE A 121 -10.34 -3.76 -6.35
CA ILE A 121 -11.35 -4.82 -6.42
C ILE A 121 -12.42 -4.74 -5.33
N THR A 122 -12.17 -4.05 -4.21
CA THR A 122 -13.14 -3.92 -3.12
C THR A 122 -14.34 -3.04 -3.47
N HIS A 123 -14.23 -2.24 -4.53
CA HIS A 123 -15.31 -1.38 -5.01
C HIS A 123 -16.23 -2.10 -6.01
N HIS A 124 -15.92 -3.35 -6.33
CA HIS A 124 -16.74 -4.15 -7.22
C HIS A 124 -18.09 -4.47 -6.57
N THR A 125 -19.18 -4.42 -7.35
CA THR A 125 -20.56 -4.59 -6.86
C THR A 125 -20.83 -5.94 -6.18
N LEU A 126 -20.09 -6.98 -6.57
CA LEU A 126 -20.17 -8.32 -6.00
C LEU A 126 -19.33 -8.51 -4.73
N VAL A 127 -18.52 -7.52 -4.35
CA VAL A 127 -17.68 -7.59 -3.14
C VAL A 127 -18.38 -6.81 -2.03
N PRO A 128 -18.90 -7.48 -0.99
CA PRO A 128 -19.53 -6.79 0.14
C PRO A 128 -18.50 -6.01 0.96
N LEU A 129 -18.97 -5.13 1.84
CA LEU A 129 -18.10 -4.42 2.77
C LEU A 129 -17.50 -5.43 3.78
N HIS A 130 -16.18 -5.38 3.94
CA HIS A 130 -15.45 -6.21 4.90
C HIS A 130 -14.95 -5.35 6.06
N GLU A 131 -15.36 -5.67 7.29
CA GLU A 131 -14.91 -4.99 8.50
C GLU A 131 -14.10 -5.94 9.39
N VAL A 132 -12.96 -5.47 9.88
CA VAL A 132 -12.11 -6.26 10.78
C VAL A 132 -12.64 -6.13 12.20
N LEU A 133 -13.03 -7.26 12.81
CA LEU A 133 -13.49 -7.30 14.19
C LEU A 133 -12.35 -7.08 15.18
N THR A 134 -12.63 -6.33 16.23
CA THR A 134 -11.72 -6.21 17.37
C THR A 134 -11.61 -7.53 18.15
N PRO A 135 -10.55 -7.73 18.95
CA PRO A 135 -10.40 -8.93 19.77
C PRO A 135 -11.56 -9.14 20.76
N GLU A 136 -12.16 -8.06 21.25
CA GLU A 136 -13.32 -8.06 22.15
C GLU A 136 -14.57 -8.53 21.41
N GLN A 137 -14.92 -7.88 20.30
CA GLN A 137 -16.05 -8.29 19.45
C GLN A 137 -15.94 -9.74 18.97
N LYS A 138 -14.71 -10.19 18.66
CA LYS A 138 -14.46 -11.58 18.29
C LYS A 138 -14.76 -12.55 19.44
N LYS A 139 -14.37 -12.22 20.68
CA LYS A 139 -14.69 -13.06 21.85
C LYS A 139 -16.19 -13.13 22.09
N ASP A 140 -16.88 -11.99 22.02
CA ASP A 140 -18.33 -11.92 22.22
C ASP A 140 -19.08 -12.71 21.15
N LEU A 141 -18.61 -12.67 19.90
CA LEU A 141 -19.19 -13.43 18.79
C LEU A 141 -19.00 -14.94 18.95
N LEU A 142 -17.87 -15.39 19.51
CA LEU A 142 -17.59 -16.80 19.76
C LEU A 142 -18.28 -17.36 21.02
N GLN A 143 -18.74 -16.50 21.92
CA GLN A 143 -19.48 -16.89 23.11
C GLN A 143 -20.99 -17.04 22.87
N LYS A 144 -21.48 -16.62 21.70
CA LYS A 144 -22.85 -16.85 21.22
C LYS A 144 -22.93 -18.16 20.44
#